data_AF-A0A1B6F145-F1
#
_entry.id   AF-A0A1B6F145-F1
#
_cell.length_a   1.000
_cell.length_b   1.000
_cell.length_c   1.000
_cell.angle_alpha   90.00
_cell.angle_beta   90.00
_cell.angle_gamma   90.00
#
_symmetry.space_group_name_H-M   'P 1'
#
loop_
_entity.id
_entity.type
_entity.pdbx_description
1 polymer ?
#
loop_
_entity_poly.entity_id
_entity_poly.type
_entity_poly.pdbx_seq_one_letter_code
_entity_poly.pdbx_strand_id
1 'polypeptide(L)'
;MLHPASCMVQYLDVIPKGTLLRRAYYVLSLYAMSFNVKAHLSTNRTVVLNGYWLDQLTFSLIQTYSSAQFPDVSSDVFSLPEELLPPDLIIYLHLDDDLRSIRPSVNNSSPNWYTRALTLYESLKIRYPIVIEKLMGDDRVTTEVVLSI
;
A
#
# COMPACT_ATOMS: atom_id res chain seq x y z
N MET A 1 5.51 -2.10 -4.33
CA MET A 1 6.34 -1.03 -4.92
C MET A 1 6.21 0.13 -3.96
N LEU A 2 7.31 0.61 -3.36
CA LEU A 2 7.22 1.61 -2.29
C LEU A 2 7.30 3.00 -2.93
N HIS A 3 6.19 3.73 -2.90
CA HIS A 3 6.04 5.06 -3.50
C HIS A 3 6.33 6.14 -2.43
N PRO A 4 7.46 6.87 -2.51
CA PRO A 4 7.72 7.95 -1.57
C PRO A 4 6.85 9.18 -1.91
N ALA A 5 6.78 10.13 -0.97
CA ALA A 5 6.23 11.46 -1.23
C ALA A 5 6.85 12.08 -2.49
N SER A 6 6.04 12.77 -3.30
CA SER A 6 6.48 13.41 -4.55
C SER A 6 7.68 14.35 -4.35
N CYS A 7 7.71 15.09 -3.22
CA CYS A 7 8.81 15.99 -2.87
C CYS A 7 10.13 15.27 -2.53
N MET A 8 10.07 13.96 -2.27
CA MET A 8 11.23 13.16 -1.90
C MET A 8 11.74 12.30 -3.05
N VAL A 9 10.94 12.03 -4.10
CA VAL A 9 11.29 11.16 -5.25
C VAL A 9 12.71 11.41 -5.80
N GLN A 10 13.14 12.68 -5.87
CA GLN A 10 14.48 13.09 -6.33
C GLN A 10 15.65 12.45 -5.56
N TYR A 11 15.43 12.00 -4.32
CA TYR A 11 16.47 11.38 -3.50
C TYR A 11 16.57 9.86 -3.69
N LEU A 12 15.70 9.25 -4.51
CA LEU A 12 15.73 7.81 -4.71
C LEU A 12 17.01 7.33 -5.41
N ASP A 13 17.66 8.18 -6.20
CA ASP A 13 18.86 7.79 -6.95
C ASP A 13 20.12 7.78 -6.08
N VAL A 14 20.13 8.57 -5.00
CA VAL A 14 21.27 8.66 -4.07
C VAL A 14 21.18 7.67 -2.91
N ILE A 15 19.99 7.13 -2.61
CA ILE A 15 19.79 6.22 -1.48
C ILE A 15 19.88 4.77 -1.95
N PRO A 16 20.91 4.00 -1.53
CA PRO A 16 21.16 2.65 -2.03
C PRO A 16 20.02 1.68 -1.67
N LYS A 17 19.59 0.88 -2.65
CA LYS A 17 18.54 -0.14 -2.49
C LYS A 17 18.96 -1.22 -1.49
N GLY A 18 17.98 -1.86 -0.84
CA GLY A 18 18.21 -2.97 0.08
C GLY A 18 18.82 -2.59 1.43
N THR A 19 19.10 -1.31 1.68
CA THR A 19 19.72 -0.85 2.93
C THR A 19 18.68 -0.48 4.00
N LEU A 20 19.11 -0.47 5.27
CA LEU A 20 18.31 0.08 6.37
C LEU A 20 17.97 1.56 6.11
N LEU A 21 18.91 2.32 5.53
CA LEU A 21 18.70 3.71 5.16
C LEU A 21 17.55 3.86 4.16
N ARG A 22 17.44 2.96 3.17
CA ARG A 22 16.31 2.96 2.21
C ARG A 22 14.98 2.72 2.91
N ARG A 23 14.94 1.81 3.89
CA ARG A 23 13.73 1.53 4.68
C ARG A 23 13.34 2.74 5.53
N ALA A 24 14.30 3.33 6.25
CA ALA A 24 14.09 4.53 7.05
C ALA A 24 13.60 5.71 6.19
N TYR A 25 14.16 5.87 4.98
CA TYR A 25 13.71 6.85 4.01
C TYR A 25 12.25 6.65 3.61
N TYR A 26 11.82 5.40 3.36
CA TYR A 26 10.42 5.12 3.03
C TYR A 26 9.47 5.44 4.19
N VAL A 27 9.87 5.11 5.42
CA VAL A 27 9.10 5.49 6.63
C VAL A 27 9.01 7.01 6.74
N LEU A 28 10.12 7.74 6.62
CA LEU A 28 10.12 9.21 6.64
C LEU A 28 9.21 9.79 5.56
N SER A 29 9.18 9.19 4.37
CA SER A 29 8.32 9.67 3.29
C SER A 29 6.82 9.53 3.58
N LEU A 30 6.39 8.64 4.49
CA LEU A 30 4.99 8.60 4.95
C LEU A 30 4.60 9.90 5.68
N TYR A 31 5.51 10.46 6.48
CA TYR A 31 5.27 11.71 7.22
C TYR A 31 5.20 12.90 6.27
N ALA A 32 6.08 12.95 5.27
CA ALA A 32 6.03 13.96 4.21
C ALA A 32 4.72 13.84 3.39
N MET A 33 4.25 12.62 3.09
CA MET A 33 2.95 12.39 2.45
C MET A 33 1.80 12.89 3.33
N SER A 34 1.75 12.50 4.61
CA SER A 34 0.74 12.93 5.57
C SER A 34 0.65 14.47 5.68
N PHE A 35 1.80 15.15 5.74
CA PHE A 35 1.86 16.60 5.75
C PHE A 35 1.28 17.22 4.46
N ASN A 36 1.69 16.72 3.29
CA ASN A 36 1.18 17.21 2.01
C ASN A 36 -0.33 16.98 1.85
N VAL A 37 -0.83 15.83 2.32
CA VAL A 37 -2.27 15.53 2.33
C VAL A 37 -3.01 16.55 3.18
N LYS A 38 -2.54 16.84 4.40
CA LYS A 38 -3.15 17.86 5.28
C LYS A 38 -3.22 19.24 4.60
N ALA A 39 -2.15 19.64 3.89
CA ALA A 39 -2.15 20.89 3.13
C ALA A 39 -3.20 20.89 2.00
N HIS A 40 -3.35 19.81 1.25
CA HIS A 40 -4.37 19.72 0.21
C HIS A 40 -5.80 19.69 0.77
N LEU A 41 -6.02 18.97 1.87
CA LEU A 41 -7.32 18.93 2.55
C LEU A 41 -7.73 20.30 3.09
N SER A 42 -6.79 21.12 3.58
CA SER A 42 -7.08 22.51 3.99
C SER A 42 -7.57 23.40 2.85
N THR A 43 -7.37 22.99 1.60
CA THR A 43 -7.88 23.65 0.40
C THR A 43 -9.13 22.98 -0.18
N ASN A 44 -9.78 22.11 0.60
CA ASN A 44 -10.98 21.35 0.23
C ASN A 44 -10.79 20.47 -1.02
N ARG A 45 -9.60 19.88 -1.18
CA ARG A 45 -9.27 18.97 -2.29
C ARG A 45 -9.23 17.53 -1.81
N THR A 46 -9.90 16.64 -2.53
CA THR A 46 -9.75 15.20 -2.37
C THR A 46 -8.35 14.76 -2.78
N VAL A 47 -7.74 13.86 -2.01
CA VAL A 47 -6.41 13.33 -2.27
C VAL A 47 -6.49 11.82 -2.47
N VAL A 48 -5.93 11.35 -3.58
CA VAL A 48 -5.77 9.93 -3.87
C VAL A 48 -4.28 9.60 -3.80
N LEU A 49 -3.92 8.60 -2.99
CA LEU A 49 -2.54 8.16 -2.81
C LEU A 49 -2.34 6.77 -3.40
N ASN A 50 -1.21 6.57 -4.08
CA ASN A 50 -0.77 5.24 -4.49
C ASN A 50 0.15 4.65 -3.41
N GLY A 51 -0.42 3.83 -2.53
CA GLY A 51 0.27 3.27 -1.37
C GLY A 51 0.40 4.27 -0.22
N TYR A 52 0.43 3.74 1.00
CA TYR A 52 0.59 4.51 2.25
C TYR A 52 1.17 3.61 3.35
N TRP A 53 0.87 3.86 4.63
CA TRP A 53 1.46 3.11 5.75
C TRP A 53 1.19 1.59 5.69
N LEU A 54 -0.03 1.20 5.29
CA LEU A 54 -0.42 -0.21 5.29
C LEU A 54 0.32 -1.03 4.23
N ASP A 55 0.70 -0.42 3.10
CA ASP A 55 1.51 -1.08 2.06
C ASP A 55 2.96 -1.34 2.56
N GLN A 56 3.54 -0.36 3.26
CA GLN A 56 4.86 -0.50 3.91
C GLN A 56 4.85 -1.59 4.98
N LEU A 57 3.81 -1.61 5.81
CA LEU A 57 3.62 -2.63 6.84
C LEU A 57 3.46 -4.01 6.21
N THR A 58 2.59 -4.14 5.21
CA THR A 58 2.36 -5.42 4.50
C THR A 58 3.65 -5.95 3.89
N PHE A 59 4.41 -5.10 3.19
CA PHE A 59 5.69 -5.49 2.63
C PHE A 59 6.67 -5.98 3.70
N SER A 60 6.76 -5.27 4.83
CA SER A 60 7.65 -5.62 5.94
C SER A 60 7.23 -6.94 6.62
N LEU A 61 5.93 -7.16 6.81
CA LEU A 61 5.39 -8.38 7.40
C LEU A 61 5.61 -9.59 6.48
N ILE A 62 5.37 -9.47 5.18
CA ILE A 62 5.60 -10.56 4.24
C ILE A 62 7.07 -10.96 4.20
N GLN A 63 7.99 -9.98 4.27
CA GLN A 63 9.42 -10.27 4.35
C GLN A 63 9.82 -10.94 5.67
N THR A 64 9.23 -10.50 6.78
CA THR A 64 9.57 -10.99 8.13
C THR A 64 8.98 -12.38 8.40
N TYR A 65 7.73 -12.61 7.96
CA TYR A 65 6.97 -13.84 8.17
C TYR A 65 6.81 -14.62 6.86
N SER A 66 7.92 -14.88 6.16
CA SER A 66 7.93 -15.49 4.82
C SER A 66 7.04 -16.76 4.69
N SER A 67 7.09 -17.64 5.68
CA SER A 67 6.27 -18.86 5.76
C SER A 67 5.47 -19.00 7.07
N ALA A 68 5.68 -18.11 8.04
CA ALA A 68 4.96 -18.10 9.31
C ALA A 68 3.60 -17.40 9.18
N GLN A 69 2.71 -17.63 10.13
CA GLN A 69 1.46 -16.86 10.25
C GLN A 69 1.79 -15.40 10.63
N PHE A 70 0.94 -14.48 10.17
CA PHE A 70 1.02 -13.09 10.62
C PHE A 70 0.57 -12.99 12.08
N PRO A 71 0.97 -11.91 12.79
CA PRO A 71 0.39 -11.59 14.08
C PRO A 71 -1.14 -11.51 14.00
N ASP A 72 -1.80 -11.70 15.13
CA ASP A 72 -3.25 -11.54 15.22
C ASP A 72 -3.66 -10.12 14.80
N VAL A 73 -4.76 -9.98 14.08
CA VAL A 73 -5.28 -8.69 13.56
C VAL A 73 -5.64 -7.68 14.65
N SER A 74 -5.87 -8.15 15.88
CA SER A 74 -6.05 -7.29 17.07
C SER A 74 -4.74 -6.70 17.60
N SER A 75 -3.58 -7.21 17.17
CA SER A 75 -2.27 -6.74 17.62
C SER A 75 -2.00 -5.28 17.23
N ASP A 76 -1.29 -4.58 18.11
CA ASP A 76 -0.86 -3.19 17.90
C ASP A 76 0.10 -3.01 16.71
N VAL A 77 0.68 -4.08 16.18
CA VAL A 77 1.49 -4.02 14.94
C VAL A 77 0.69 -3.49 13.75
N PHE A 78 -0.64 -3.67 13.77
CA PHE A 78 -1.55 -3.17 12.75
C PHE A 78 -2.10 -1.79 13.08
N SER A 79 -1.67 -1.14 14.16
CA SER A 79 -2.09 0.22 14.48
C SER A 79 -1.51 1.22 13.48
N LEU A 80 -2.37 2.15 13.03
CA LEU A 80 -1.92 3.34 12.32
C LEU A 80 -1.03 4.16 13.27
N PRO A 81 0.16 4.60 12.84
CA PRO A 81 0.98 5.51 13.64
C PRO A 81 0.24 6.82 13.92
N GLU A 82 0.24 7.28 15.18
CA GLU A 82 -0.58 8.40 15.66
C GLU A 82 -0.32 9.72 14.91
N GLU A 83 0.89 9.91 14.38
CA GLU A 83 1.27 11.14 13.68
C GLU A 83 0.78 11.18 12.22
N LEU A 84 0.41 10.02 11.67
CA LEU A 84 -0.06 9.89 10.30
C LEU A 84 -1.57 10.19 10.22
N LEU A 85 -1.97 10.87 9.15
CA LEU A 85 -3.39 11.10 8.91
C LEU A 85 -4.08 9.77 8.53
N PRO A 86 -5.20 9.39 9.18
CA PRO A 86 -5.94 8.19 8.80
C PRO A 86 -6.59 8.36 7.42
N PRO A 87 -6.58 7.32 6.57
CA PRO A 87 -7.33 7.33 5.33
C PRO A 87 -8.82 7.09 5.59
N ASP A 88 -9.68 7.81 4.88
CA ASP A 88 -11.14 7.58 4.90
C ASP A 88 -11.53 6.29 4.18
N LEU A 89 -10.73 5.88 3.19
CA LEU A 89 -10.95 4.69 2.37
C LEU A 89 -9.60 4.12 1.90
N ILE A 90 -9.49 2.80 1.91
CA ILE A 90 -8.34 2.07 1.35
C ILE A 90 -8.88 1.14 0.25
N ILE A 91 -8.34 1.26 -0.96
CA ILE A 91 -8.71 0.38 -2.08
C ILE A 91 -7.53 -0.54 -2.38
N TYR A 92 -7.74 -1.85 -2.23
CA TYR A 92 -6.78 -2.87 -2.64
C TYR A 92 -7.18 -3.42 -4.01
N LEU A 93 -6.32 -3.23 -5.00
CA LEU A 93 -6.56 -3.68 -6.38
C LEU A 93 -6.09 -5.13 -6.55
N HIS A 94 -7.05 -6.05 -6.68
CA HIS A 94 -6.80 -7.46 -6.95
C HIS A 94 -6.87 -7.73 -8.47
N LEU A 95 -5.72 -7.95 -9.10
CA LEU A 95 -5.59 -8.48 -10.45
C LEU A 95 -5.80 -10.00 -10.49
N ASP A 96 -6.57 -10.46 -11.48
CA ASP A 96 -6.74 -11.86 -11.83
C ASP A 96 -5.42 -12.54 -12.26
N ASP A 97 -5.35 -13.85 -12.06
CA ASP A 97 -4.21 -14.73 -12.37
C ASP A 97 -3.71 -14.56 -13.81
N ASP A 98 -4.63 -14.44 -14.76
CA ASP A 98 -4.33 -14.26 -16.18
C ASP A 98 -3.61 -12.93 -16.43
N LEU A 99 -4.06 -11.83 -15.80
CA LEU A 99 -3.41 -10.52 -15.86
C LEU A 99 -2.05 -10.50 -15.14
N ARG A 100 -1.89 -11.31 -14.09
CA ARG A 100 -0.61 -11.46 -13.38
C ARG A 100 0.45 -12.15 -14.23
N SER A 101 0.05 -13.13 -15.05
CA SER A 101 0.96 -13.86 -15.94
C SER A 101 1.58 -12.96 -17.03
N ILE A 102 0.85 -11.92 -17.46
CA ILE A 102 1.26 -10.98 -18.51
C ILE A 102 2.25 -9.91 -17.98
N ARG A 103 2.34 -9.70 -16.66
CA ARG A 103 3.27 -8.75 -16.03
C ARG A 103 4.38 -9.47 -15.23
N PRO A 104 5.40 -10.06 -15.89
CA PRO A 104 6.44 -10.85 -15.24
C PRO A 104 7.32 -10.05 -14.25
N SER A 105 7.32 -8.71 -14.28
CA SER A 105 8.01 -7.87 -13.29
C SER A 105 7.45 -8.00 -11.86
N VAL A 106 6.27 -8.61 -11.71
CA VAL A 106 5.59 -8.87 -10.44
C VAL A 106 6.05 -10.19 -9.78
N ASN A 107 6.77 -11.04 -10.53
CA ASN A 107 7.14 -12.42 -10.14
C ASN A 107 8.51 -12.56 -9.46
N ASN A 108 9.26 -11.48 -9.21
CA ASN A 108 10.54 -11.54 -8.47
C ASN A 108 10.38 -11.56 -6.94
N SER A 109 9.15 -11.41 -6.45
CA SER A 109 8.82 -11.53 -5.03
C SER A 109 8.43 -12.98 -4.72
N SER A 110 8.66 -13.44 -3.48
CA SER A 110 8.29 -14.79 -2.99
C SER A 110 7.00 -15.30 -3.64
N PRO A 111 6.92 -16.54 -4.17
CA PRO A 111 5.81 -17.03 -5.00
C PRO A 111 4.40 -16.82 -4.40
N ASN A 112 4.29 -16.62 -3.09
CA ASN A 112 3.03 -16.42 -2.38
C ASN A 112 2.80 -14.97 -1.90
N TRP A 113 3.66 -14.01 -2.22
CA TRP A 113 3.58 -12.63 -1.68
C TRP A 113 2.21 -11.99 -1.95
N TYR A 114 1.68 -12.19 -3.16
CA TYR A 114 0.44 -11.57 -3.61
C TYR A 114 -0.78 -12.16 -2.90
N THR A 115 -0.86 -13.49 -2.83
CA THR A 115 -1.92 -14.19 -2.10
C THR A 115 -1.88 -13.84 -0.62
N ARG A 116 -0.67 -13.77 -0.03
CA ARG A 116 -0.50 -13.40 1.38
C ARG A 116 -0.89 -11.95 1.65
N ALA A 117 -0.57 -11.02 0.75
CA ALA A 117 -1.03 -9.64 0.85
C ALA A 117 -2.55 -9.59 0.80
N LEU A 118 -3.19 -10.25 -0.18
CA LEU A 118 -4.65 -10.31 -0.28
C LEU A 118 -5.30 -10.84 1.00
N THR A 119 -4.82 -11.97 1.53
CA THR A 119 -5.33 -12.53 2.79
C THR A 119 -5.17 -11.57 3.96
N LEU A 120 -4.05 -10.84 4.03
CA LEU A 120 -3.84 -9.83 5.07
C LEU A 120 -4.83 -8.68 4.95
N TYR A 121 -5.01 -8.11 3.75
CA TYR A 121 -5.95 -7.01 3.52
C TYR A 121 -7.40 -7.44 3.79
N GLU A 122 -7.79 -8.67 3.42
CA GLU A 122 -9.09 -9.25 3.81
C GLU A 122 -9.26 -9.29 5.32
N SER A 123 -8.25 -9.78 6.05
CA SER A 123 -8.30 -9.89 7.51
C SER A 123 -8.38 -8.53 8.21
N LEU A 124 -7.78 -7.48 7.62
CA LEU A 124 -7.75 -6.14 8.19
C LEU A 124 -9.01 -5.30 7.91
N LYS A 125 -9.96 -5.80 7.10
CA LYS A 125 -11.27 -5.16 6.91
C LYS A 125 -12.04 -4.95 8.21
N ILE A 126 -11.78 -5.77 9.23
CA ILE A 126 -12.41 -5.61 10.55
C ILE A 126 -11.95 -4.34 11.28
N ARG A 127 -10.81 -3.78 10.88
CA ARG A 127 -10.13 -2.66 11.57
C ARG A 127 -10.11 -1.39 10.74
N TYR A 128 -10.11 -1.51 9.42
CA TYR A 128 -9.94 -0.39 8.49
C TYR A 128 -10.97 -0.42 7.36
N PRO A 129 -11.34 0.75 6.80
CA PRO A 129 -12.28 0.84 5.67
C PRO A 129 -11.60 0.38 4.37
N ILE A 130 -11.39 -0.93 4.24
CA ILE A 130 -10.72 -1.56 3.10
C ILE A 130 -11.76 -2.13 2.13
N VAL A 131 -11.70 -1.68 0.88
CA VAL A 131 -12.43 -2.26 -0.24
C VAL A 131 -11.45 -3.02 -1.11
N ILE A 132 -11.78 -4.27 -1.45
CA ILE A 132 -10.98 -5.10 -2.35
C ILE A 132 -11.69 -5.11 -3.69
N GLU A 133 -11.06 -4.50 -4.68
CA GLU A 133 -11.60 -4.38 -6.02
C GLU A 133 -10.91 -5.34 -6.97
N LYS A 134 -11.71 -6.19 -7.61
CA LYS A 134 -11.22 -7.15 -8.59
C LYS A 134 -11.15 -6.48 -9.96
N LEU A 135 -9.94 -6.35 -10.49
CA LEU A 135 -9.71 -5.83 -11.83
C LEU A 135 -9.87 -6.96 -12.85
N MET A 136 -10.96 -6.90 -13.60
CA MET A 136 -11.21 -7.77 -14.76
C MET A 136 -10.48 -7.21 -15.97
N GLY A 137 -9.84 -8.08 -16.75
CA GLY A 137 -9.06 -7.71 -17.94
C GLY A 137 -9.93 -7.39 -19.15
N ASP A 138 -10.77 -6.35 -19.06
CA ASP A 138 -11.37 -5.75 -20.24
C ASP A 138 -10.65 -4.41 -20.52
N ASP A 139 -9.90 -4.36 -21.61
CA ASP A 139 -8.96 -3.29 -22.02
C ASP A 139 -9.64 -1.92 -22.28
N ARG A 140 -10.85 -1.66 -21.77
CA ARG A 140 -11.65 -0.48 -22.16
C ARG A 140 -12.39 0.27 -21.05
N VAL A 141 -12.35 -0.14 -19.78
CA VAL A 141 -13.09 0.59 -18.73
C VAL A 141 -12.28 0.75 -17.45
N THR A 142 -11.41 1.75 -17.41
CA THR A 142 -10.78 2.22 -16.15
C THR A 142 -11.47 3.44 -15.53
N THR A 143 -12.66 3.81 -16.02
CA THR A 143 -13.39 5.01 -15.56
C THR A 143 -14.67 4.76 -14.77
N GLU A 144 -15.07 3.51 -14.55
CA GLU A 144 -16.30 3.19 -13.78
C GLU A 144 -15.97 2.48 -12.46
N VAL A 145 -15.18 3.12 -11.61
CA VAL A 145 -15.29 2.91 -10.16
C VAL A 145 -15.97 4.15 -9.60
N VAL A 146 -17.29 4.21 -9.76
CA VAL A 146 -18.11 5.21 -9.08
C VAL A 146 -18.31 4.71 -7.66
N LEU A 147 -17.51 5.24 -6.73
CA LEU A 147 -17.79 5.11 -5.31
C LEU A 147 -19.06 5.90 -5.01
N SER A 148 -20.19 5.21 -4.99
CA SER A 148 -21.45 5.74 -4.47
C SER A 148 -21.30 5.91 -2.95
N ILE A 149 -20.92 7.12 -2.51
CA ILE A 149 -20.94 7.53 -1.10
C ILE A 149 -22.36 7.98 -0.75
#